data_AF-A0A2N0L8B3-F1
#
_entry.id   AF-A0A2N0L8B3-F1
#
_cell.length_a   1.000
_cell.length_b   1.000
_cell.length_c   1.000
_cell.angle_alpha   90.00
_cell.angle_beta   90.00
_cell.angle_gamma   90.00
#
_symmetry.space_group_name_H-M   'P 1'
#
loop_
_entity.id
_entity.type
_entity.pdbx_description
1 polymer ?
#
loop_
_entity_poly.entity_id
_entity_poly.type
_entity_poly.pdbx_seq_one_letter_code
_entity_poly.pdbx_strand_id
1 'polypeptide(L)' 'MSRRKDLERYLRRKQENQDYVGFRGVVTEAAPATVALESAVCSVCQRKRNVEVDTLPEDRSTFVCMSCQETS' A
#
# COMPACT_ATOMS: atom_id res chain seq x y z
N MET A 1 -7.74 -13.33 22.62
CA MET A 1 -8.83 -13.93 21.82
C MET A 1 -8.55 -15.42 21.74
N SER A 2 -9.46 -16.26 22.27
CA SER A 2 -9.26 -17.71 22.29
C SER A 2 -9.77 -18.32 21.00
N ARG A 3 -9.06 -19.34 20.48
CA ARG A 3 -9.33 -20.06 19.22
C ARG A 3 -10.79 -20.51 19.09
N ARG A 4 -11.44 -20.80 20.22
CA ARG A 4 -12.85 -21.23 20.29
C ARG A 4 -13.83 -20.11 19.97
N LYS A 5 -13.59 -18.90 20.47
CA LYS A 5 -14.45 -17.71 20.20
C LYS A 5 -14.34 -17.25 18.76
N ASP A 6 -13.17 -17.41 18.15
CA ASP A 6 -12.96 -17.06 16.74
C ASP A 6 -13.70 -18.03 15.80
N LEU A 7 -13.77 -19.31 16.17
CA LEU A 7 -14.50 -20.34 15.43
C LEU A 7 -16.03 -20.11 15.50
N GLU A 8 -16.58 -19.81 16.68
CA GLU A 8 -18.00 -19.46 16.84
C GLU A 8 -18.38 -18.22 16.02
N ARG A 9 -17.51 -17.20 16.01
CA ARG A 9 -17.71 -15.97 15.25
C ARG A 9 -17.72 -16.24 13.73
N TYR A 10 -16.85 -17.12 13.26
CA TYR A 10 -16.80 -17.52 11.86
C TYR A 10 -18.08 -18.27 11.43
N LEU A 11 -18.49 -19.27 12.20
CA LEU A 11 -19.67 -20.10 11.88
C LEU A 11 -20.96 -19.27 11.83
N ARG A 12 -21.16 -18.35 12.78
CA ARG A 12 -22.32 -17.45 12.77
C ARG A 12 -22.38 -16.61 11.49
N ARG A 13 -21.25 -16.03 11.08
CA ARG A 13 -21.18 -15.22 9.85
C ARG A 13 -21.37 -16.05 8.58
N LYS A 14 -20.91 -17.31 8.57
CA LYS A 14 -21.14 -18.25 7.46
C LYS A 14 -22.60 -18.71 7.36
N GLN A 15 -23.30 -18.76 8.48
CA GLN A 15 -24.72 -19.09 8.50
C GLN A 15 -25.57 -17.92 7.99
N GLU A 16 -25.18 -16.68 8.32
CA GLU A 16 -25.83 -15.46 7.84
C GLU A 16 -25.52 -15.16 6.36
N ASN A 17 -24.35 -15.58 5.87
CA ASN A 17 -23.92 -15.42 4.49
C ASN A 17 -23.15 -16.68 4.04
N GLN A 18 -23.75 -17.48 3.14
CA GLN A 18 -23.13 -18.73 2.64
C GLN A 18 -21.78 -18.49 1.94
N ASP A 19 -21.59 -17.32 1.34
CA ASP A 19 -20.38 -16.91 0.65
C ASP A 19 -19.39 -16.20 1.59
N TYR A 20 -19.56 -16.32 2.91
CA TYR A 20 -18.67 -15.71 3.89
C TYR A 20 -17.30 -16.41 3.91
N VAL A 21 -16.35 -15.75 3.26
CA VAL A 21 -14.95 -16.17 3.07
C VAL A 21 -14.02 -15.89 4.27
N GLY A 22 -14.55 -15.33 5.36
CA GLY A 22 -13.78 -15.02 6.57
C GLY A 22 -13.21 -13.61 6.61
N PHE A 23 -12.51 -13.27 7.69
CA PHE A 23 -11.99 -11.91 7.96
C PHE A 23 -10.94 -11.42 6.95
N ARG A 24 -10.25 -12.33 6.27
CA ARG A 24 -9.25 -12.00 5.24
C ARG A 24 -9.79 -12.05 3.80
N GLY A 25 -11.06 -12.43 3.61
CA GLY A 25 -11.69 -12.50 2.29
C GLY A 25 -11.09 -13.56 1.35
N VAL A 26 -11.73 -13.77 0.20
CA VAL A 26 -11.00 -14.18 -1.00
C VAL A 26 -10.35 -12.89 -1.47
N VAL A 27 -9.03 -12.78 -1.34
CA VAL A 27 -8.30 -11.68 -1.97
C VAL A 27 -8.30 -11.97 -3.47
N THR A 28 -9.40 -11.62 -4.14
CA THR A 28 -9.50 -11.48 -5.60
C THR A 28 -9.25 -10.04 -6.01
N GLU A 29 -8.57 -9.26 -5.18
CA GLU A 29 -7.89 -8.08 -5.68
C GLU A 29 -6.64 -8.61 -6.36
N ALA A 30 -6.59 -8.50 -7.70
CA ALA A 30 -5.35 -8.68 -8.43
C ALA A 30 -4.26 -7.92 -7.67
N ALA A 31 -3.14 -8.59 -7.37
CA ALA A 31 -2.04 -7.94 -6.66
C ALA A 31 -1.78 -6.58 -7.33
N PRO A 32 -1.75 -5.47 -6.56
CA PRO A 32 -1.55 -4.16 -7.14
C PRO A 32 -0.31 -4.23 -8.02
N ALA A 33 -0.38 -3.65 -9.22
CA ALA A 33 0.71 -3.68 -10.16
C ALA A 33 2.00 -3.29 -9.43
N THR A 34 3.05 -4.12 -9.57
CA THR A 34 4.33 -3.84 -8.93
C THR A 34 4.92 -2.60 -9.59
N VAL A 35 4.78 -1.46 -8.94
CA VAL A 35 5.39 -0.21 -9.40
C VAL A 35 6.89 -0.26 -9.11
N ALA A 36 7.71 -0.03 -10.13
CA ALA A 36 9.14 0.06 -9.95
C ALA A 36 9.46 1.33 -9.14
N LEU A 37 10.12 1.15 -8.00
CA LEU A 37 10.54 2.24 -7.14
C LEU A 37 12.05 2.42 -7.23
N GLU A 38 12.48 3.67 -7.32
CA GLU A 38 13.86 4.07 -7.24
C GLU A 38 14.09 5.07 -6.10
N SER A 39 15.29 5.03 -5.52
CA SER A 39 15.66 5.96 -4.46
C SER A 39 16.25 7.25 -5.02
N ALA A 40 15.61 8.38 -4.73
CA ALA A 40 16.01 9.72 -5.15
C ALA A 40 16.30 10.62 -3.94
N VAL A 41 17.18 11.61 -4.09
CA VAL A 41 17.45 12.61 -3.04
C VAL A 41 16.79 13.92 -3.43
N CYS A 42 15.95 14.46 -2.55
CA CYS A 42 15.29 15.75 -2.80
C CYS A 42 16.31 16.88 -2.83
N SER A 43 16.34 17.69 -3.88
CA SER A 43 17.22 18.85 -4.02
C SER A 43 17.00 19.92 -2.95
N VAL A 44 15.76 20.04 -2.44
CA VAL A 44 15.37 21.05 -1.44
C VAL A 44 15.67 20.60 -0.01
N CYS A 45 15.12 19.44 0.42
CA CYS A 45 15.26 18.99 1.81
C CYS A 45 16.37 17.96 2.03
N GLN A 46 17.07 17.54 0.97
CA GLN A 46 18.19 16.57 1.01
C GLN A 46 17.82 15.21 1.63
N ARG A 47 16.52 14.89 1.71
CA ARG A 47 16.04 13.60 2.21
C ARG A 47 15.91 12.60 1.07
N LYS A 48 16.34 11.36 1.33
CA LYS A 48 16.16 10.22 0.44
C LYS A 48 14.70 9.77 0.44
N ARG A 49 14.12 9.57 -0.74
CA ARG A 49 12.73 9.11 -0.96
C ARG A 49 12.73 7.93 -1.93
N ASN A 50 11.80 7.01 -1.74
CA ASN A 50 11.49 6.00 -2.74
C ASN A 50 10.36 6.55 -3.60
N VAL A 51 10.59 6.63 -4.90
CA VAL A 51 9.74 7.33 -5.87
C VAL A 51 9.52 6.40 -7.05
N GLU A 52 8.34 6.47 -7.66
CA GLU A 52 8.02 5.69 -8.86
C GLU A 52 8.92 6.13 -10.02
N VAL A 53 9.56 5.16 -10.68
CA VAL A 53 10.54 5.43 -11.75
C VAL A 53 9.94 6.30 -12.86
N ASP A 54 8.66 6.10 -13.18
CA ASP A 54 7.95 6.83 -14.23
C ASP A 54 7.68 8.31 -13.90
N THR A 55 7.80 8.68 -12.61
CA THR A 55 7.58 10.06 -12.13
C THR A 55 8.87 10.84 -11.88
N LEU A 56 10.03 10.16 -11.97
CA LEU A 56 11.32 10.79 -11.78
C LEU A 56 11.70 11.63 -13.01
N PRO A 57 12.27 12.84 -12.81
CA PRO A 57 12.86 13.61 -13.90
C PRO A 57 14.09 12.88 -14.49
N GLU A 58 14.40 13.12 -15.77
CA GLU A 58 15.60 12.56 -16.42
C GLU A 58 16.87 12.91 -15.64
N ASP A 59 16.97 14.17 -15.17
CA ASP A 59 18.00 14.59 -14.24
C ASP A 59 17.54 14.41 -12.78
N ARG A 60 18.00 13.32 -12.17
CA ARG A 60 17.70 12.95 -10.78
C ARG A 60 18.15 13.99 -9.76
N SER A 61 19.11 14.85 -10.10
CA SER A 61 19.59 15.90 -9.19
C SER A 61 18.56 17.01 -8.98
N THR A 62 17.60 17.15 -9.90
CA THR A 62 16.53 18.15 -9.85
C THR A 62 15.28 17.69 -9.10
N PHE A 63 15.24 16.43 -8.65
CA PHE A 63 14.07 15.86 -7.99
C PHE A 63 13.66 16.68 -6.75
N VAL A 64 12.39 17.09 -6.71
CA VAL A 64 11.77 17.75 -5.54
C VAL A 64 10.69 16.83 -4.99
N CYS A 65 10.74 16.48 -3.71
CA CYS A 65 9.73 15.59 -3.10
C CYS A 65 8.38 16.29 -2.92
N MET A 66 7.28 15.52 -2.90
CA MET A 66 5.91 16.04 -2.74
C MET A 66 5.77 17.05 -1.60
N SER A 67 6.32 16.76 -0.41
CA SER A 67 6.24 17.69 0.73
C SER A 67 6.87 19.06 0.48
N CYS A 68 7.87 19.15 -0.42
CA CYS A 68 8.50 20.43 -0.79
C CYS A 68 7.77 21.10 -1.97
N GLN A 69 7.11 20.31 -2.82
CA GLN A 69 6.25 20.84 -3.88
C GLN A 69 5.00 21.51 -3.29
N GLU A 70 4.39 20.91 -2.27
CA GLU A 70 3.18 21.44 -1.61
C GLU A 70 3.43 22.74 -0.82
N THR A 71 4.67 23.03 -0.45
CA THR A 71 5.06 24.25 0.29
C THR A 71 5.54 25.39 -0.61
N SER A 72 5.45 25.25 -1.94
CA SER A 72 5.89 26.26 -2.92
C SER A 72 4.76 27.20 -3.32
#